data_AF-A0A2D9N729-F1
#
_entry.id   AF-A0A2D9N729-F1
#
_cell.length_a   1.000
_cell.length_b   1.000
_cell.length_c   1.000
_cell.angle_alpha   90.00
_cell.angle_beta   90.00
_cell.angle_gamma   90.00
#
_symmetry.space_group_name_H-M   'P 1'
#
loop_
_entity.id
_entity.type
_entity.pdbx_description
1 polymer ?
#
loop_
_entity_poly.entity_id
_entity_poly.type
_entity_poly.pdbx_seq_one_letter_code
_entity_poly.pdbx_strand_id
1 'polypeptide(L)'
;MSKEKTELAKAPSTALTTSAISDTLDQSDIDIPRVNVVQKTSDITGPDGTPAPYGSLVLDKRIILAQPEEPIQVVPLSATKAWREDVPFESDDIPRIANNVEEKNKLSTDSEYPILEFAEITLLFKGSDDVESFPFPLGKHNYAMGRINVAKDAYRQTFKRLATFAVFNKTTPIHKRLWNFQSTAITRGKYSWFAPSLTITNEEPSDEVVDFISGYLG
;
A
#
# COMPACT_ATOMS: atom_id res chain seq x y z
N MET A 1 0.48 52.94 39.06
CA MET A 1 -0.21 52.17 38.00
C MET A 1 0.65 50.96 37.68
N SER A 2 0.28 49.80 38.19
CA SER A 2 1.02 48.54 38.08
C SER A 2 0.58 47.80 36.81
N LYS A 3 1.51 47.30 36.00
CA LYS A 3 1.21 46.46 34.83
C LYS A 3 1.13 45.01 35.29
N GLU A 4 -0.07 44.45 35.33
CA GLU A 4 -0.28 43.01 35.47
C GLU A 4 0.27 42.28 34.24
N LYS A 5 1.17 41.33 34.48
CA LYS A 5 1.59 40.33 33.48
C LYS A 5 0.58 39.20 33.52
N THR A 6 -0.18 39.05 32.44
CA THR A 6 -1.03 37.87 32.21
C THR A 6 -0.12 36.68 31.90
N GLU A 7 0.02 35.75 32.83
CA GLU A 7 0.65 34.45 32.60
C GLU A 7 -0.29 33.59 31.74
N LEU A 8 0.15 33.22 30.54
CA LEU A 8 -0.53 32.25 29.69
C LEU A 8 -0.35 30.85 30.29
N ALA A 9 -1.46 30.25 30.71
CA ALA A 9 -1.50 28.88 31.19
C ALA A 9 -1.00 27.93 30.10
N LYS A 10 0.05 27.17 30.43
CA LYS A 10 0.61 26.11 29.59
C LYS A 10 -0.42 24.97 29.54
N ALA A 11 -0.99 24.71 28.37
CA ALA A 11 -1.90 23.60 28.18
C ALA A 11 -1.21 22.28 28.57
N PRO A 12 -1.89 21.38 29.30
CA PRO A 12 -1.31 20.07 29.62
C PRO A 12 -1.03 19.31 28.33
N SER A 13 0.21 18.87 28.18
CA SER A 13 0.62 17.93 27.13
C SER A 13 -0.23 16.68 27.25
N THR A 14 -1.09 16.43 26.27
CA THR A 14 -1.65 15.11 25.96
C THR A 14 -0.53 14.25 25.38
N ALA A 15 0.44 13.89 26.22
CA ALA A 15 1.31 12.78 25.92
C ALA A 15 0.42 11.55 25.75
N LEU A 16 0.45 10.97 24.55
CA LEU A 16 -0.18 9.69 24.25
C LEU A 16 0.25 8.70 25.33
N THR A 17 -0.72 8.18 26.08
CA THR A 17 -0.50 7.12 27.05
C THR A 17 0.13 5.92 26.36
N THR A 18 1.09 5.30 27.04
CA THR A 18 1.69 4.01 26.70
C THR A 18 0.63 3.03 26.24
N SER A 19 0.86 2.41 25.08
CA SER A 19 -0.11 1.55 24.38
C SER A 19 -0.77 0.57 25.36
N ALA A 20 -2.11 0.55 25.40
CA ALA A 20 -2.89 -0.35 26.25
C ALA A 20 -2.90 -1.81 25.73
N ILE A 21 -1.95 -2.15 24.86
CA ILE A 21 -1.85 -3.41 24.14
C ILE A 21 -0.41 -3.92 24.34
N SER A 22 -0.26 -5.24 24.41
CA SER A 22 0.99 -5.95 24.75
C SER A 22 2.24 -5.37 24.08
N ASP A 23 3.35 -5.32 24.81
CA ASP A 23 4.68 -4.94 24.29
C ASP A 23 5.25 -5.97 23.29
N THR A 24 4.55 -7.09 23.06
CA THR A 24 4.97 -8.17 22.14
C THR A 24 4.34 -8.07 20.74
N LEU A 25 3.63 -6.99 20.43
CA LEU A 25 3.01 -6.81 19.12
C LEU A 25 4.08 -6.69 18.03
N ASP A 26 3.81 -7.31 16.88
CA ASP A 26 4.59 -7.13 15.66
C ASP A 26 3.72 -6.71 14.46
N GLN A 27 4.35 -6.48 13.30
CA GLN A 27 3.64 -6.05 12.09
C GLN A 27 2.61 -7.08 11.57
N SER A 28 2.78 -8.36 11.92
CA SER A 28 1.86 -9.42 11.51
C SER A 28 0.57 -9.43 12.33
N ASP A 29 0.57 -8.81 13.51
CA ASP A 29 -0.63 -8.60 14.33
C ASP A 29 -1.53 -7.47 13.80
N ILE A 30 -1.03 -6.66 12.85
CA ILE A 30 -1.77 -5.54 12.26
C ILE A 30 -2.60 -6.02 11.07
N ASP A 31 -3.91 -5.89 11.15
CA ASP A 31 -4.79 -6.13 10.00
C ASP A 31 -4.75 -4.92 9.05
N ILE A 32 -4.14 -5.13 7.88
CA ILE A 32 -3.98 -4.09 6.84
C ILE A 32 -5.00 -4.34 5.72
N PRO A 33 -5.94 -3.41 5.48
CA PRO A 33 -6.96 -3.56 4.45
C PRO A 33 -6.37 -3.76 3.06
N ARG A 34 -7.04 -4.58 2.24
CA ARG A 34 -6.58 -4.90 0.89
C ARG A 34 -6.96 -3.80 -0.11
N VAL A 35 -5.99 -3.40 -0.91
CA VAL A 35 -6.21 -2.55 -2.09
C VAL A 35 -6.45 -3.43 -3.31
N ASN A 36 -7.48 -3.09 -4.07
CA ASN A 36 -7.89 -3.77 -5.29
C ASN A 36 -7.90 -2.79 -6.46
N VAL A 37 -7.52 -3.29 -7.64
CA VAL A 37 -7.77 -2.60 -8.92
C VAL A 37 -8.99 -3.25 -9.54
N VAL A 38 -10.06 -2.50 -9.77
CA VAL A 38 -11.31 -3.05 -10.31
C VAL A 38 -11.07 -3.57 -11.73
N GLN A 39 -11.27 -4.87 -11.94
CA GLN A 39 -11.17 -5.53 -13.25
C GLN A 39 -12.57 -5.78 -13.84
N LYS A 40 -12.63 -6.16 -15.12
CA LYS A 40 -13.88 -6.53 -15.80
C LYS A 40 -14.66 -7.68 -15.14
N THR A 41 -13.96 -8.53 -14.38
CA THR A 41 -14.53 -9.67 -13.64
C THR A 41 -14.69 -9.39 -12.15
N SER A 42 -14.39 -8.17 -11.69
CA SER A 42 -14.51 -7.80 -10.28
C SER A 42 -15.96 -7.50 -9.93
N ASP A 43 -16.42 -8.06 -8.82
CA ASP A 43 -17.68 -7.69 -8.19
C ASP A 43 -17.36 -6.75 -7.01
N ILE A 44 -17.23 -5.46 -7.33
CA ILE A 44 -16.91 -4.40 -6.37
C ILE A 44 -17.87 -3.24 -6.60
N THR A 45 -18.63 -2.90 -5.57
CA THR A 45 -19.53 -1.75 -5.55
C THR A 45 -18.90 -0.60 -4.80
N GLY A 46 -19.13 0.62 -5.26
CA GLY A 46 -18.81 1.83 -4.53
C GLY A 46 -19.75 2.07 -3.33
N PRO A 47 -19.51 3.14 -2.57
CA PRO A 47 -20.29 3.48 -1.37
C PRO A 47 -21.78 3.70 -1.63
N ASP A 48 -22.16 4.10 -2.85
CA ASP A 48 -23.52 4.33 -3.29
C ASP A 48 -24.25 3.06 -3.77
N GLY A 49 -23.60 1.90 -3.66
CA GLY A 49 -24.12 0.62 -4.14
C GLY A 49 -24.01 0.42 -5.65
N THR A 50 -23.41 1.37 -6.38
CA THR A 50 -23.17 1.21 -7.83
C THR A 50 -21.86 0.48 -8.10
N PRO A 51 -21.73 -0.30 -9.19
CA PRO A 51 -20.46 -0.92 -9.55
C PRO A 51 -19.36 0.13 -9.71
N ALA A 52 -18.23 -0.07 -9.02
CA ALA A 52 -17.10 0.84 -9.14
C ALA A 52 -16.55 0.82 -10.58
N PRO A 53 -16.14 1.97 -11.16
CA PRO A 53 -15.61 2.00 -12.52
C PRO A 53 -14.38 1.09 -12.71
N TYR A 54 -14.26 0.42 -13.85
CA TYR A 54 -13.10 -0.41 -14.15
C TYR A 54 -11.81 0.39 -14.13
N GLY A 55 -10.81 -0.13 -13.43
CA GLY A 55 -9.55 0.54 -13.18
C GLY A 55 -9.52 1.38 -11.91
N SER A 56 -10.64 1.55 -11.19
CA SER A 56 -10.62 2.27 -9.91
C SER A 56 -9.76 1.54 -8.87
N LEU A 57 -9.18 2.32 -7.98
CA LEU A 57 -8.46 1.81 -6.80
C LEU A 57 -9.43 1.75 -5.62
N VAL A 58 -9.60 0.57 -5.02
CA VAL A 58 -10.59 0.37 -3.96
C VAL A 58 -9.96 -0.32 -2.75
N LEU A 59 -10.08 0.31 -1.58
CA LEU A 59 -9.68 -0.23 -0.28
C LEU A 59 -10.84 -1.05 0.32
N ASP A 60 -10.52 -2.27 0.76
CA ASP A 60 -11.48 -3.21 1.37
C ASP A 60 -12.76 -3.44 0.56
N LYS A 61 -12.68 -3.30 -0.77
CA LYS A 61 -13.83 -3.34 -1.70
C LYS A 61 -14.97 -2.36 -1.34
N ARG A 62 -14.69 -1.31 -0.57
CA ARG A 62 -15.69 -0.37 -0.05
C ARG A 62 -15.36 1.08 -0.38
N ILE A 63 -14.11 1.48 -0.14
CA ILE A 63 -13.69 2.88 -0.27
C ILE A 63 -12.94 3.05 -1.58
N ILE A 64 -13.44 3.92 -2.46
CA ILE A 64 -12.73 4.28 -3.70
C ILE A 64 -11.64 5.28 -3.33
N LEU A 65 -10.38 4.86 -3.46
CA LEU A 65 -9.21 5.69 -3.20
C LEU A 65 -8.90 6.64 -4.36
N ALA A 66 -9.10 6.17 -5.60
CA ALA A 66 -8.89 6.96 -6.81
C ALA A 66 -9.71 6.39 -7.97
N GLN A 67 -10.13 7.28 -8.88
CA GLN A 67 -10.79 6.88 -10.12
C GLN A 67 -9.80 6.22 -11.10
N PRO A 68 -10.29 5.56 -12.18
CA PRO A 68 -9.40 4.95 -13.16
C PRO A 68 -8.41 5.96 -13.73
N GLU A 69 -7.14 5.58 -13.80
CA GLU A 69 -6.04 6.42 -14.34
C GLU A 69 -5.77 7.73 -13.58
N GLU A 70 -6.47 7.96 -12.47
CA GLU A 70 -6.20 9.08 -11.57
C GLU A 70 -5.06 8.73 -10.60
N PRO A 71 -3.97 9.52 -10.55
CA PRO A 71 -2.90 9.29 -9.60
C PRO A 71 -3.29 9.74 -8.19
N ILE A 72 -3.02 8.88 -7.21
CA ILE A 72 -3.06 9.20 -5.78
C ILE A 72 -1.64 9.19 -5.21
N GLN A 73 -1.31 10.16 -4.37
CA GLN A 73 -0.01 10.21 -3.70
C GLN A 73 0.04 9.16 -2.60
N VAL A 74 1.15 8.42 -2.53
CA VAL A 74 1.38 7.39 -1.52
C VAL A 74 2.80 7.45 -0.97
N VAL A 75 2.98 6.89 0.23
CA VAL A 75 4.29 6.55 0.78
C VAL A 75 4.39 5.02 0.90
N PRO A 76 5.38 4.37 0.27
CA PRO A 76 5.62 2.95 0.45
C PRO A 76 6.15 2.64 1.85
N LEU A 77 5.46 1.77 2.60
CA LEU A 77 5.88 1.35 3.94
C LEU A 77 6.79 0.12 3.86
N SER A 78 6.33 -0.92 3.16
CA SER A 78 7.07 -2.16 2.98
C SER A 78 6.77 -2.77 1.61
N ALA A 79 7.71 -3.57 1.11
CA ALA A 79 7.58 -4.28 -0.15
C ALA A 79 8.31 -5.63 -0.06
N THR A 80 7.55 -6.71 0.03
CA THR A 80 8.08 -8.06 0.25
C THR A 80 7.93 -8.88 -1.02
N LYS A 81 9.04 -9.37 -1.57
CA LYS A 81 9.05 -10.28 -2.72
C LYS A 81 8.79 -11.71 -2.25
N ALA A 82 7.96 -12.43 -3.00
CA ALA A 82 7.71 -13.85 -2.81
C ALA A 82 7.48 -14.54 -4.17
N TRP A 83 7.24 -15.85 -4.12
CA TRP A 83 6.99 -16.69 -5.29
C TRP A 83 5.77 -17.57 -5.03
N ARG A 84 5.00 -17.86 -6.08
CA ARG A 84 3.87 -18.79 -6.00
C ARG A 84 3.73 -19.59 -7.27
N GLU A 85 3.02 -20.70 -7.21
CA GLU A 85 2.60 -21.45 -8.40
C GLU A 85 1.66 -20.60 -9.28
N ASP A 86 1.89 -20.58 -10.59
CA ASP A 86 0.99 -19.97 -11.60
C ASP A 86 -0.08 -21.00 -12.00
N VAL A 87 -0.92 -21.35 -11.02
CA VAL A 87 -2.03 -22.28 -11.21
C VAL A 87 -3.06 -21.64 -12.15
N PRO A 88 -3.53 -22.35 -13.19
CA PRO A 88 -4.58 -21.87 -14.08
C PRO A 88 -5.87 -21.53 -13.32
N PHE A 89 -6.57 -20.48 -13.73
CA PHE A 89 -7.79 -20.02 -13.07
C PHE A 89 -8.92 -21.07 -13.04
N GLU A 90 -8.93 -22.00 -14.00
CA GLU A 90 -9.91 -23.08 -14.11
C GLU A 90 -9.55 -24.31 -13.26
N SER A 91 -8.38 -24.32 -12.62
CA SER A 91 -7.97 -25.41 -11.71
C SER A 91 -8.54 -25.16 -10.31
N ASP A 92 -8.89 -26.24 -9.62
CA ASP A 92 -9.30 -26.21 -8.20
C ASP A 92 -8.08 -26.21 -7.24
N ASP A 93 -6.86 -26.27 -7.78
CA ASP A 93 -5.65 -26.29 -6.97
C ASP A 93 -5.36 -24.94 -6.29
N ILE A 94 -4.95 -24.98 -5.03
CA ILE A 94 -4.52 -23.80 -4.27
C ILE A 94 -3.02 -23.59 -4.50
N PRO A 95 -2.58 -22.42 -5.00
CA PRO A 95 -1.17 -22.17 -5.27
C PRO A 95 -0.36 -22.16 -3.98
N ARG A 96 0.69 -22.98 -3.91
CA ARG A 96 1.69 -22.94 -2.84
C ARG A 96 2.54 -21.67 -2.97
N ILE A 97 2.89 -21.09 -1.83
CA ILE A 97 3.69 -19.86 -1.72
C ILE A 97 5.05 -20.20 -1.11
N ALA A 98 6.10 -19.62 -1.70
CA ALA A 98 7.45 -19.61 -1.17
C ALA A 98 7.85 -18.16 -0.84
N ASN A 99 8.28 -17.92 0.40
CA ASN A 99 8.62 -16.60 0.92
C ASN A 99 10.13 -16.31 0.83
N ASN A 100 10.95 -17.32 0.55
CA ASN A 100 12.38 -17.19 0.38
C ASN A 100 12.91 -18.02 -0.80
N VAL A 101 14.18 -17.82 -1.15
CA VAL A 101 14.82 -18.48 -2.31
C VAL A 101 14.94 -19.99 -2.12
N GLU A 102 15.17 -20.46 -0.90
CA GLU A 102 15.28 -21.89 -0.60
C GLU A 102 13.94 -22.60 -0.82
N GLU A 103 12.86 -22.06 -0.25
CA GLU A 103 11.49 -22.53 -0.47
C GLU A 103 11.11 -22.47 -1.94
N LYS A 104 11.50 -21.40 -2.66
CA LYS A 104 11.25 -21.28 -4.09
C LYS A 104 11.91 -22.41 -4.86
N ASN A 105 13.16 -22.75 -4.53
CA ASN A 105 13.90 -23.81 -5.22
C ASN A 105 13.28 -25.19 -4.95
N LYS A 106 12.85 -25.45 -3.71
CA LYS A 106 12.08 -26.66 -3.35
C LYS A 106 10.78 -26.73 -4.14
N LEU A 107 10.00 -25.64 -4.09
CA LEU A 107 8.73 -25.54 -4.80
C LEU A 107 8.89 -25.71 -6.32
N SER A 108 9.97 -25.18 -6.90
CA SER A 108 10.25 -25.33 -8.34
C SER A 108 10.65 -26.76 -8.74
N THR A 109 11.08 -27.58 -7.78
CA THR A 109 11.42 -28.99 -8.00
C THR A 109 10.18 -29.88 -7.82
N ASP A 110 9.32 -29.55 -6.86
CA ASP A 110 8.17 -30.36 -6.46
C ASP A 110 6.85 -29.97 -7.17
N SER A 111 6.84 -28.88 -7.94
CA SER A 111 5.65 -28.36 -8.60
C SER A 111 5.60 -28.73 -10.07
N GLU A 112 4.41 -29.12 -10.53
CA GLU A 112 4.10 -29.27 -11.94
C GLU A 112 3.74 -27.92 -12.60
N TYR A 113 3.53 -26.88 -11.78
CA TYR A 113 3.17 -25.55 -12.23
C TYR A 113 4.40 -24.64 -12.38
N PRO A 114 4.41 -23.72 -13.37
CA PRO A 114 5.42 -22.68 -13.43
C PRO A 114 5.40 -21.81 -12.16
N ILE A 115 6.57 -21.39 -11.69
CA ILE A 115 6.70 -20.51 -10.53
C ILE A 115 6.75 -19.05 -10.96
N LEU A 116 5.89 -18.23 -10.36
CA LEU A 116 5.73 -16.82 -10.65
C LEU A 116 6.17 -15.94 -9.48
N GLU A 117 6.91 -14.88 -9.79
CA GLU A 117 7.25 -13.86 -8.82
C GLU A 117 6.07 -12.92 -8.57
N PHE A 118 5.83 -12.60 -7.30
CA PHE A 118 4.91 -11.55 -6.89
C PHE A 118 5.51 -10.74 -5.74
N ALA A 119 4.85 -9.64 -5.39
CA ALA A 119 5.18 -8.92 -4.17
C ALA A 119 3.92 -8.50 -3.43
N GLU A 120 4.03 -8.38 -2.11
CA GLU A 120 3.10 -7.65 -1.27
C GLU A 120 3.69 -6.28 -0.98
N ILE A 121 2.93 -5.23 -1.25
CA ILE A 121 3.35 -3.84 -1.01
C ILE A 121 2.34 -3.20 -0.08
N THR A 122 2.81 -2.70 1.05
CA THR A 122 2.02 -1.86 1.95
C THR A 122 2.29 -0.40 1.62
N LEU A 123 1.22 0.36 1.40
CA LEU A 123 1.23 1.76 1.00
C LEU A 123 0.39 2.58 2.00
N LEU A 124 0.85 3.80 2.27
CA LEU A 124 0.10 4.82 2.98
C LEU A 124 -0.43 5.84 1.96
N PHE A 125 -1.73 5.84 1.72
CA PHE A 125 -2.42 6.68 0.74
C PHE A 125 -2.80 8.02 1.34
N LYS A 126 -2.40 9.11 0.69
CA LYS A 126 -2.79 10.47 1.05
C LYS A 126 -4.18 10.75 0.50
N GLY A 127 -5.10 11.10 1.38
CA GLY A 127 -6.52 11.28 1.05
C GLY A 127 -7.09 12.65 1.33
N SER A 128 -8.42 12.70 1.26
CA SER A 128 -9.26 13.82 1.67
C SER A 128 -9.44 13.86 3.18
N ASP A 129 -10.10 14.90 3.69
CA ASP A 129 -10.40 15.05 5.12
C ASP A 129 -11.50 14.10 5.65
N ASP A 130 -11.97 13.16 4.83
CA ASP A 130 -12.94 12.13 5.25
C ASP A 130 -12.27 11.09 6.14
N VAL A 131 -12.57 11.14 7.44
CA VAL A 131 -11.97 10.29 8.47
C VAL A 131 -12.44 8.84 8.38
N GLU A 132 -13.61 8.58 7.78
CA GLU A 132 -14.09 7.19 7.59
C GLU A 132 -13.24 6.47 6.53
N SER A 133 -12.90 7.17 5.45
CA SER A 133 -12.07 6.63 4.38
C SER A 133 -10.57 6.71 4.68
N PHE A 134 -10.13 7.76 5.38
CA PHE A 134 -8.74 8.08 5.69
C PHE A 134 -8.58 8.32 7.21
N PRO A 135 -8.45 7.25 8.02
CA PRO A 135 -8.53 7.35 9.48
C PRO A 135 -7.27 7.88 10.16
N PHE A 136 -6.16 8.06 9.44
CA PHE A 136 -4.87 8.48 10.02
C PHE A 136 -4.58 9.96 9.76
N PRO A 137 -4.90 10.88 10.69
CA PRO A 137 -4.53 12.28 10.55
C PRO A 137 -3.02 12.45 10.78
N LEU A 138 -2.28 12.82 9.72
CA LEU A 138 -0.83 13.02 9.78
C LEU A 138 -0.47 14.38 9.17
N GLY A 139 -0.11 15.32 10.05
CA GLY A 139 0.15 16.72 9.66
C GLY A 139 -1.13 17.40 9.17
N LYS A 140 -1.13 17.82 7.89
CA LYS A 140 -2.25 18.56 7.26
C LYS A 140 -3.20 17.69 6.44
N HIS A 141 -2.97 16.39 6.38
CA HIS A 141 -3.72 15.47 5.54
C HIS A 141 -4.11 14.22 6.32
N ASN A 142 -5.20 13.60 5.91
CA ASN A 142 -5.56 12.27 6.38
C ASN A 142 -5.02 11.22 5.42
N TYR A 143 -4.73 10.05 5.98
CA TYR A 143 -4.17 8.92 5.26
C TYR A 143 -4.95 7.64 5.53
N ALA A 144 -4.82 6.70 4.60
CA ALA A 144 -5.33 5.33 4.70
C ALA A 144 -4.20 4.36 4.42
N MET A 145 -4.11 3.28 5.18
CA MET A 145 -3.12 2.23 4.95
C MET A 145 -3.75 1.11 4.13
N GLY A 146 -3.03 0.60 3.14
CA GLY A 146 -3.52 -0.50 2.33
C GLY A 146 -2.42 -1.36 1.78
N ARG A 147 -2.71 -2.66 1.63
CA ARG A 147 -1.80 -3.66 1.08
C ARG A 147 -2.27 -4.16 -0.28
N ILE A 148 -1.36 -4.21 -1.24
CA ILE A 148 -1.64 -4.74 -2.59
C ILE A 148 -0.72 -5.91 -2.93
N ASN A 149 -1.30 -6.98 -3.48
CA ASN A 149 -0.57 -8.09 -4.07
C ASN A 149 -0.37 -7.83 -5.57
N VAL A 150 0.88 -7.81 -6.02
CA VAL A 150 1.25 -7.45 -7.40
C VAL A 150 2.04 -8.57 -8.08
N ALA A 151 1.57 -8.99 -9.25
CA ALA A 151 2.15 -10.06 -10.07
C ALA A 151 2.21 -9.61 -11.55
N LYS A 152 2.97 -10.33 -12.39
CA LYS A 152 3.05 -10.09 -13.86
C LYS A 152 3.35 -8.60 -14.17
N ASP A 153 2.49 -7.92 -14.91
CA ASP A 153 2.67 -6.51 -15.28
C ASP A 153 2.64 -5.56 -14.07
N ALA A 154 1.76 -5.83 -13.09
CA ALA A 154 1.68 -5.07 -11.85
C ALA A 154 3.02 -5.11 -11.10
N TYR A 155 3.64 -6.29 -10.99
CA TYR A 155 4.95 -6.46 -10.33
C TYR A 155 6.05 -5.65 -11.02
N ARG A 156 6.04 -5.60 -12.36
CA ARG A 156 7.00 -4.79 -13.13
C ARG A 156 6.78 -3.28 -12.94
N GLN A 157 5.53 -2.85 -12.87
CA GLN A 157 5.16 -1.43 -12.78
C GLN A 157 5.14 -0.89 -11.34
N THR A 158 5.26 -1.74 -10.33
CA THR A 158 5.29 -1.34 -8.90
C THR A 158 6.57 -1.81 -8.21
N PHE A 159 6.64 -3.08 -7.79
CA PHE A 159 7.74 -3.64 -7.00
C PHE A 159 9.11 -3.41 -7.66
N LYS A 160 9.25 -3.69 -8.96
CA LYS A 160 10.54 -3.46 -9.63
C LYS A 160 10.98 -2.01 -9.61
N ARG A 161 10.05 -1.05 -9.63
CA ARG A 161 10.38 0.38 -9.54
C ARG A 161 10.85 0.76 -8.14
N LEU A 162 10.18 0.25 -7.09
CA LEU A 162 10.63 0.39 -5.70
C LEU A 162 12.01 -0.23 -5.48
N ALA A 163 12.21 -1.48 -5.93
CA ALA A 163 13.47 -2.19 -5.80
C ALA A 163 14.60 -1.48 -6.56
N THR A 164 14.32 -0.99 -7.78
CA THR A 164 15.28 -0.19 -8.56
C THR A 164 15.67 1.06 -7.78
N PHE A 165 14.70 1.83 -7.28
CA PHE A 165 14.98 3.02 -6.48
C PHE A 165 15.85 2.69 -5.26
N ALA A 166 15.50 1.66 -4.49
CA ALA A 166 16.25 1.26 -3.30
C ALA A 166 17.70 0.85 -3.62
N VAL A 167 17.91 0.13 -4.72
CA VAL A 167 19.26 -0.29 -5.15
C VAL A 167 20.13 0.89 -5.57
N PHE A 168 19.56 1.86 -6.30
CA PHE A 168 20.30 3.02 -6.81
C PHE A 168 20.39 4.19 -5.81
N ASN A 169 19.57 4.20 -4.76
CA ASN A 169 19.52 5.27 -3.75
C ASN A 169 19.67 4.71 -2.33
N LYS A 170 20.78 4.01 -2.06
CA LYS A 170 21.00 3.29 -0.79
C LYS A 170 20.90 4.15 0.47
N THR A 171 21.14 5.45 0.36
CA THR A 171 21.06 6.42 1.48
C THR A 171 19.66 7.00 1.68
N THR A 172 18.75 6.74 0.74
CA THR A 172 17.39 7.29 0.74
C THR A 172 16.39 6.13 0.76
N PRO A 173 15.85 5.77 1.93
CA PRO A 173 14.80 4.76 2.03
C PRO A 173 13.59 5.07 1.14
N ILE A 174 12.89 4.02 0.68
CA ILE A 174 11.72 4.17 -0.21
C ILE A 174 10.61 5.06 0.39
N HIS A 175 10.48 5.09 1.72
CA HIS A 175 9.48 5.87 2.45
C HIS A 175 9.85 7.36 2.59
N LYS A 176 11.07 7.79 2.20
CA LYS A 176 11.48 9.21 2.23
C LYS A 176 11.07 9.98 0.96
N ARG A 177 10.25 9.38 0.11
CA ARG A 177 9.75 9.98 -1.13
C ARG A 177 8.27 9.71 -1.26
N LEU A 178 7.55 10.69 -1.80
CA LEU A 178 6.20 10.47 -2.27
C LEU A 178 6.25 9.76 -3.64
N TRP A 179 5.24 8.93 -3.87
CA TRP A 179 5.05 8.21 -5.11
C TRP A 179 3.63 8.45 -5.62
N ASN A 180 3.49 8.62 -6.93
CA ASN A 180 2.19 8.57 -7.57
C ASN A 180 1.84 7.11 -7.83
N PHE A 181 0.80 6.64 -7.15
CA PHE A 181 0.19 5.34 -7.41
C PHE A 181 -1.04 5.52 -8.27
N GLN A 182 -1.13 4.76 -9.36
CA GLN A 182 -2.26 4.85 -10.27
C GLN A 182 -2.54 3.49 -10.90
N SER A 183 -3.78 3.30 -11.32
CA SER A 183 -4.15 2.21 -12.21
C SER A 183 -3.91 2.62 -13.65
N THR A 184 -3.30 1.76 -14.46
CA THR A 184 -2.98 2.05 -15.86
C THR A 184 -3.59 0.99 -16.77
N ALA A 185 -4.28 1.44 -17.82
CA ALA A 185 -4.80 0.54 -18.84
C ALA A 185 -3.65 -0.07 -19.66
N ILE A 186 -3.58 -1.39 -19.71
CA ILE A 186 -2.66 -2.14 -20.57
C ILE A 186 -3.46 -2.82 -21.65
N THR A 187 -3.05 -2.61 -22.90
CA THR A 187 -3.63 -3.26 -24.08
C THR A 187 -2.57 -4.12 -24.76
N ARG A 188 -2.87 -5.40 -24.97
CA ARG A 188 -2.06 -6.33 -25.78
C ARG A 188 -2.95 -7.05 -26.78
N GLY A 189 -2.85 -6.64 -28.05
CA GLY A 189 -3.75 -7.12 -29.10
C GLY A 189 -5.20 -6.80 -28.75
N LYS A 190 -6.05 -7.84 -28.68
CA LYS A 190 -7.48 -7.70 -28.35
C LYS A 190 -7.80 -7.61 -26.85
N TYR A 191 -6.80 -7.84 -25.99
CA TYR A 191 -7.01 -7.89 -24.54
C TYR A 191 -6.63 -6.56 -23.90
N SER A 192 -7.50 -6.05 -23.00
CA SER A 192 -7.20 -4.93 -22.13
C SER A 192 -7.55 -5.23 -20.68
N TRP A 193 -6.67 -4.82 -19.78
CA TRP A 193 -6.81 -4.93 -18.33
C TRP A 193 -6.15 -3.72 -17.66
N PHE A 194 -6.47 -3.50 -16.39
CA PHE A 194 -5.84 -2.44 -15.59
C PHE A 194 -4.77 -3.03 -14.69
N ALA A 195 -3.61 -2.38 -14.60
CA ALA A 195 -2.54 -2.77 -13.70
C ALA A 195 -2.11 -1.57 -12.84
N PRO A 196 -1.82 -1.78 -11.55
CA PRO A 196 -1.27 -0.72 -10.71
C PRO A 196 0.16 -0.37 -11.15
N SER A 197 0.52 0.90 -10.98
CA SER A 197 1.86 1.42 -11.25
C SER A 197 2.27 2.44 -10.20
N LEU A 198 3.58 2.53 -9.94
CA LEU A 198 4.19 3.48 -9.02
C LEU A 198 5.18 4.36 -9.76
N THR A 199 5.06 5.68 -9.65
CA THR A 199 6.04 6.61 -10.21
C THR A 199 6.56 7.51 -9.12
N ILE A 200 7.89 7.58 -8.97
CA ILE A 200 8.52 8.42 -7.94
C ILE A 200 8.30 9.90 -8.24
N THR A 201 8.10 10.71 -7.19
CA THR A 201 8.10 12.17 -7.28
C THR A 201 9.36 12.74 -6.61
N ASN A 202 9.60 14.04 -6.81
CA ASN A 202 10.66 14.76 -6.10
C ASN A 202 10.20 15.29 -4.72
N GLU A 203 8.97 14.99 -4.33
CA GLU A 203 8.39 15.46 -3.07
C GLU A 203 8.72 14.49 -1.93
N GLU A 204 8.79 15.04 -0.72
CA GLU A 204 9.04 14.30 0.51
C GLU A 204 7.76 14.29 1.36
N PRO A 205 7.49 13.21 2.11
CA PRO A 205 6.42 13.23 3.12
C PRO A 205 6.72 14.26 4.22
N SER A 206 5.68 14.70 4.94
CA SER A 206 5.89 15.57 6.11
C SER A 206 6.56 14.81 7.26
N ASP A 207 7.15 15.54 8.20
CA ASP A 207 7.84 14.95 9.36
C ASP A 207 6.90 14.04 10.17
N GLU A 208 5.63 14.40 10.32
CA GLU A 208 4.64 13.57 11.02
C GLU A 208 4.39 12.23 10.32
N VAL A 209 4.46 12.21 8.98
CA VAL A 209 4.36 10.96 8.22
C VAL A 209 5.62 10.13 8.42
N VAL A 210 6.81 10.75 8.41
CA VAL A 210 8.07 10.04 8.64
C VAL A 210 8.12 9.43 10.05
N ASP A 211 7.64 10.16 11.06
CA ASP A 211 7.56 9.68 12.45
C ASP A 211 6.59 8.51 12.58
N PHE A 212 5.40 8.60 11.95
CA PHE A 212 4.44 7.50 11.90
C PHE A 212 5.05 6.23 11.29
N ILE A 213 5.76 6.38 10.16
CA ILE A 213 6.39 5.26 9.47
C ILE A 213 7.52 4.65 10.29
N SER A 214 8.31 5.48 10.97
CA SER A 214 9.37 5.00 11.85
C SER A 214 8.79 4.15 12.98
N GLY A 215 7.69 4.59 13.60
CA GLY A 215 6.97 3.81 14.61
C GLY A 215 6.36 2.51 14.06
N TYR A 216 5.92 2.49 12.80
CA TYR A 216 5.42 1.26 12.14
C TYR A 216 6.55 0.26 11.82
N LEU A 217 7.73 0.75 11.43
CA LEU A 217 8.86 -0.09 11.04
C LEU A 217 9.67 -0.65 12.20
N GLY A 218 9.61 -0.02 13.39
CA GLY A 218 10.37 -0.39 14.59
C GLY A 218 11.62 0.45 14.75
#